data_AF-A0AA85KHF6-F1
#
_entry.id   AF-A0AA85KHF6-F1
#
_cell.length_a   1.000
_cell.length_b   1.000
_cell.length_c   1.000
_cell.angle_alpha   90.00
_cell.angle_beta   90.00
_cell.angle_gamma   90.00
#
_symmetry.space_group_name_H-M   'P 1'
#
loop_
_entity.id
_entity.type
_entity.pdbx_description
1 polymer ?
#
loop_
_entity_poly.entity_id
_entity_poly.type
_entity_poly.pdbx_seq_one_letter_code
_entity_poly.pdbx_strand_id
1 'polypeptide(L)'
;MSLCIKNLLSEICLIRTLNNLILNECVFVCQSAVTNNVCRTMSHRKFSAPRHGSLGFTPKKRSRRIRGKCKAFPRDRRSLPPHLTAFMGYKAGMTHIVREVDRVGSKVHKREVVEPVTILECPPMVIVGMVGYAPTAKGLRTFKTVWAEHLTEECRRRFYKDWCKSKKKAFTKASKKWADEAGLAQISRDLKKIKKYCTVVRAIAHTQMRLMKHRQKKAHVMEIQVNGGTISQKVDWIRSHFEKQIPISNVFSQDEMIDVIGVTKGKGFKGVTSRWHTKKLPGRHTKVSEKWHVSAPGIPHV
;
A
#
# COMPACT_ATOMS: atom_id res chain seq x y z
N MET A 1 24.06 -8.40 27.76
CA MET A 1 25.32 -8.96 27.24
C MET A 1 25.79 -8.10 26.09
N SER A 2 26.90 -7.41 26.33
CA SER A 2 27.68 -6.65 25.33
C SER A 2 28.45 -7.65 24.47
N LEU A 3 28.55 -7.44 23.15
CA LEU A 3 29.71 -7.90 22.41
C LEU A 3 30.02 -6.98 21.24
N CYS A 4 31.17 -6.35 21.36
CA CYS A 4 31.90 -5.53 20.41
C CYS A 4 32.95 -6.44 19.75
N ILE A 5 33.09 -6.45 18.42
CA ILE A 5 34.28 -6.99 17.75
C ILE A 5 34.65 -6.07 16.56
N LYS A 6 35.89 -5.57 16.60
CA LYS A 6 36.60 -4.83 15.55
C LYS A 6 37.53 -5.78 14.78
N ASN A 7 37.68 -5.48 13.47
CA ASN A 7 38.83 -5.68 12.56
C ASN A 7 39.44 -7.08 12.34
N LEU A 8 39.62 -7.49 11.05
CA LEU A 8 40.91 -7.44 10.32
C LEU A 8 40.81 -8.04 8.88
N LEU A 9 41.30 -7.25 7.90
CA LEU A 9 42.21 -7.52 6.76
C LEU A 9 42.03 -8.60 5.65
N SER A 10 42.63 -8.24 4.50
CA SER A 10 42.98 -8.95 3.23
C SER A 10 41.87 -8.97 2.15
N GLU A 11 42.09 -8.61 0.87
CA GLU A 11 43.12 -9.08 -0.08
C GLU A 11 43.35 -8.16 -1.33
N ILE A 12 44.62 -8.15 -1.80
CA ILE A 12 45.15 -8.22 -3.19
C ILE A 12 45.01 -7.01 -4.16
N CYS A 13 46.18 -6.42 -4.47
CA CYS A 13 46.46 -5.50 -5.57
C CYS A 13 47.37 -6.22 -6.59
N LEU A 14 47.01 -6.19 -7.88
CA LEU A 14 47.71 -6.91 -8.96
C LEU A 14 48.71 -5.98 -9.66
N ILE A 15 49.98 -6.39 -9.69
CA ILE A 15 51.09 -5.76 -10.41
C ILE A 15 51.05 -6.17 -11.89
N ARG A 16 51.26 -5.22 -12.81
CA ARG A 16 51.73 -5.51 -14.17
C ARG A 16 52.64 -4.39 -14.67
N THR A 17 53.93 -4.70 -14.76
CA THR A 17 54.97 -3.94 -15.46
C THR A 17 55.12 -4.46 -16.90
N LEU A 18 55.40 -3.58 -17.85
CA LEU A 18 56.15 -3.88 -19.08
C LEU A 18 56.67 -2.59 -19.76
N ASN A 19 57.97 -2.35 -19.56
CA ASN A 19 59.03 -1.93 -20.48
C ASN A 19 58.87 -0.77 -21.50
N ASN A 20 59.68 0.28 -21.25
CA ASN A 20 60.67 0.96 -22.11
C ASN A 20 60.40 1.19 -23.61
N LEU A 21 60.46 2.46 -24.01
CA LEU A 21 61.31 2.95 -25.12
C LEU A 21 61.48 4.48 -25.07
N ILE A 22 62.72 4.89 -25.31
CA ILE A 22 63.28 6.25 -25.32
C ILE A 22 63.05 6.85 -26.72
N LEU A 23 62.71 8.15 -26.82
CA LEU A 23 63.40 9.16 -27.64
C LEU A 23 62.52 10.37 -28.03
N ASN A 24 63.20 11.51 -27.95
CA ASN A 24 63.07 12.73 -28.75
C ASN A 24 62.13 13.85 -28.29
N GLU A 25 62.84 14.89 -27.84
CA GLU A 25 62.51 16.30 -27.85
C GLU A 25 61.57 16.72 -29.00
N CYS A 26 60.54 17.47 -28.64
CA CYS A 26 60.07 18.54 -29.49
C CYS A 26 59.57 19.66 -28.58
N VAL A 27 60.43 20.66 -28.45
CA VAL A 27 60.15 21.95 -27.81
C VAL A 27 59.03 22.62 -28.59
N PHE A 28 57.83 22.67 -28.00
CA PHE A 28 56.81 23.65 -28.38
C PHE A 28 56.64 24.61 -27.21
N VAL A 29 57.40 25.71 -27.30
CA VAL A 29 57.14 26.94 -26.55
C VAL A 29 55.75 27.43 -26.98
N CYS A 30 54.75 27.22 -26.13
CA CYS A 30 53.50 27.95 -26.21
C CYS A 30 53.36 28.78 -24.94
N GLN A 31 53.98 29.95 -25.00
CA GLN A 31 53.85 31.01 -24.02
C GLN A 31 52.50 31.69 -24.30
N SER A 32 51.45 31.26 -23.60
CA SER A 32 50.20 32.03 -23.54
C SER A 32 49.37 31.65 -22.32
N ALA A 33 49.19 32.65 -21.46
CA ALA A 33 48.28 32.72 -20.32
C ALA A 33 48.44 31.63 -19.26
N VAL A 34 49.08 32.01 -18.14
CA VAL A 34 48.79 31.45 -16.82
C VAL A 34 47.32 31.72 -16.51
N THR A 35 46.43 30.89 -17.06
CA THR A 35 45.11 30.71 -16.49
C THR A 35 45.34 29.80 -15.30
N ASN A 36 45.16 30.37 -14.12
CA ASN A 36 45.10 29.65 -12.85
C ASN A 36 44.14 28.46 -13.00
N ASN A 37 44.67 27.29 -13.35
CA ASN A 37 44.01 26.01 -13.20
C ASN A 37 43.98 25.69 -11.70
N VAL A 38 43.25 26.51 -10.94
CA VAL A 38 42.75 26.09 -9.64
C VAL A 38 41.75 25.00 -9.96
N CYS A 39 42.21 23.75 -9.85
CA CYS A 39 41.36 22.59 -9.75
C CYS A 39 40.32 22.94 -8.66
N ARG A 40 39.11 23.32 -9.07
CA ARG A 40 38.04 23.73 -8.14
C ARG A 40 37.65 22.50 -7.35
N THR A 41 38.34 22.22 -6.24
CA THR A 41 37.90 21.23 -5.25
C THR A 41 36.48 21.61 -4.86
N MET A 42 35.50 20.81 -5.30
CA MET A 42 34.10 21.09 -5.04
C MET A 42 33.90 21.16 -3.53
N SER A 43 33.61 22.36 -3.02
CA SER A 43 33.32 22.55 -1.61
C SER A 43 32.12 21.69 -1.21
N HIS A 44 32.22 20.99 -0.08
CA HIS A 44 31.18 20.10 0.42
C HIS A 44 30.49 20.71 1.64
N ARG A 45 29.37 20.11 2.03
CA ARG A 45 28.62 20.54 3.21
C ARG A 45 29.47 20.34 4.48
N LYS A 46 29.77 21.43 5.19
CA LYS A 46 30.62 21.44 6.41
C LYS A 46 30.20 20.44 7.49
N PHE A 47 28.90 20.29 7.73
CA PHE A 47 28.36 19.32 8.70
C PHE A 47 27.31 18.44 8.03
N SER A 48 27.53 17.12 8.06
CA SER A 48 26.57 16.13 7.58
C SER A 48 25.27 16.20 8.40
N ALA A 49 24.14 16.04 7.72
CA ALA A 49 22.85 15.88 8.38
C ALA A 49 22.04 14.81 7.65
N PRO A 50 21.16 14.08 8.36
CA PRO A 50 20.27 13.14 7.72
C PRO A 50 19.32 13.86 6.76
N ARG A 51 18.87 13.14 5.73
CA ARG A 51 17.90 13.67 4.77
C ARG A 51 16.57 13.98 5.45
N HIS A 52 16.00 15.14 5.15
CA HIS A 52 14.65 15.49 5.59
C HIS A 52 13.58 14.76 4.76
N GLY A 53 12.95 13.77 5.39
CA GLY A 53 11.84 13.00 4.83
C GLY A 53 12.25 11.83 3.93
N SER A 54 11.45 10.77 3.97
CA SER A 54 11.67 9.56 3.18
C SER A 54 11.28 9.74 1.71
N LEU A 55 12.11 9.21 0.81
CA LEU A 55 11.86 9.14 -0.63
C LEU A 55 10.90 8.02 -1.01
N GLY A 56 10.73 6.97 -0.19
CA GLY A 56 9.79 5.88 -0.47
C GLY A 56 8.32 6.31 -0.53
N PHE A 57 7.99 7.48 0.05
CA PHE A 57 6.66 8.09 -0.01
C PHE A 57 6.56 9.23 -1.04
N THR A 58 7.53 9.33 -1.97
CA THR A 58 7.40 10.19 -3.13
C THR A 58 6.66 9.47 -4.26
N PRO A 59 5.74 10.15 -4.99
CA PRO A 59 5.28 11.53 -4.81
C PRO A 59 4.24 11.69 -3.68
N LYS A 60 4.43 12.72 -2.83
CA LYS A 60 3.45 13.13 -1.79
C LYS A 60 2.26 13.87 -2.41
N LYS A 61 1.39 13.12 -3.12
CA LYS A 61 0.18 13.62 -3.81
C LYS A 61 -1.10 13.08 -3.20
N ARG A 62 -2.24 13.69 -3.54
CA ARG A 62 -3.57 13.20 -3.12
C ARG A 62 -3.81 11.79 -3.68
N SER A 63 -4.29 10.89 -2.84
CA SER A 63 -4.70 9.55 -3.29
C SER A 63 -5.83 9.65 -4.33
N ARG A 64 -5.76 8.83 -5.39
CA ARG A 64 -6.81 8.73 -6.41
C ARG A 64 -8.09 8.11 -5.85
N ARG A 65 -7.98 7.29 -4.82
CA ARG A 65 -9.11 6.61 -4.17
C ARG A 65 -9.27 7.18 -2.76
N ILE A 66 -10.51 7.39 -2.34
CA ILE A 66 -10.83 7.81 -0.97
C ILE A 66 -10.50 6.73 0.07
N ARG A 67 -10.58 5.45 -0.35
CA ARG A 67 -10.24 4.29 0.47
C ARG A 67 -8.84 3.77 0.15
N GLY A 68 -8.20 3.18 1.15
CA GLY A 68 -6.97 2.39 0.96
C GLY A 68 -7.22 1.24 -0.02
N LYS A 69 -6.27 0.98 -0.92
CA LYS A 69 -6.26 -0.23 -1.74
C LYS A 69 -5.19 -1.16 -1.19
N CYS A 70 -5.57 -2.36 -0.76
CA CYS A 70 -4.61 -3.42 -0.47
C CYS A 70 -3.89 -3.80 -1.78
N LYS A 71 -2.59 -3.52 -1.86
CA LYS A 71 -1.76 -3.81 -3.04
C LYS A 71 -1.21 -5.23 -3.03
N ALA A 72 -0.81 -5.69 -1.85
CA ALA A 72 -0.27 -7.02 -1.62
C ALA A 72 -1.06 -7.65 -0.48
N PHE A 73 -1.54 -8.87 -0.71
CA PHE A 73 -2.26 -9.67 0.28
C PHE A 73 -1.27 -10.65 0.92
N PRO A 74 -1.59 -11.22 2.09
CA PRO A 74 -0.79 -12.29 2.68
C PRO A 74 -0.56 -13.42 1.70
N ARG A 75 0.62 -14.05 1.76
CA ARG A 75 0.95 -15.19 0.92
C ARG A 75 0.01 -16.35 1.22
N ASP A 76 -0.46 -17.00 0.16
CA ASP A 76 -1.40 -18.11 0.27
C ASP A 76 -0.72 -19.39 0.79
N ARG A 77 -1.31 -20.03 1.79
CA ARG A 77 -0.86 -21.30 2.37
C ARG A 77 -1.98 -22.33 2.25
N ARG A 78 -1.78 -23.36 1.43
CA ARG A 78 -2.83 -24.37 1.13
C ARG A 78 -3.22 -25.24 2.32
N SER A 79 -2.37 -25.36 3.33
CA SER A 79 -2.62 -26.17 4.53
C SER A 79 -3.72 -25.61 5.43
N LEU A 80 -3.94 -24.30 5.40
CA LEU A 80 -4.96 -23.63 6.20
C LEU A 80 -6.34 -23.75 5.54
N PRO A 81 -7.43 -23.73 6.31
CA PRO A 81 -8.77 -23.65 5.73
C PRO A 81 -8.99 -22.33 4.97
N PRO A 82 -9.90 -22.29 3.97
CA PRO A 82 -10.27 -21.07 3.28
C PRO A 82 -10.76 -19.97 4.24
N HIS A 83 -10.09 -18.82 4.25
CA HIS A 83 -10.43 -17.66 5.06
C HIS A 83 -10.21 -16.34 4.30
N LEU A 84 -10.84 -15.28 4.79
CA LEU A 84 -10.64 -13.92 4.28
C LEU A 84 -9.41 -13.29 4.93
N THR A 85 -8.73 -12.43 4.18
CA THR A 85 -7.48 -11.81 4.63
C THR A 85 -7.59 -10.31 4.94
N ALA A 86 -8.74 -9.69 4.67
CA ALA A 86 -8.90 -8.26 4.82
C ALA A 86 -10.36 -7.91 5.11
N PHE A 87 -10.55 -6.79 5.79
CA PHE A 87 -11.87 -6.24 6.13
C PHE A 87 -11.88 -4.72 5.91
N MET A 88 -13.07 -4.12 5.80
CA MET A 88 -13.24 -2.67 5.76
C MET A 88 -13.91 -2.19 7.05
N GLY A 89 -13.17 -1.38 7.81
CA GLY A 89 -13.69 -0.64 8.97
C GLY A 89 -13.70 0.87 8.72
N TYR A 90 -14.45 1.58 9.57
CA TYR A 90 -14.52 3.04 9.60
C TYR A 90 -13.97 3.53 10.92
N LYS A 91 -13.07 4.51 10.88
CA LYS A 91 -12.54 5.11 12.11
C LYS A 91 -13.63 5.95 12.79
N ALA A 92 -14.08 5.51 13.97
CA ALA A 92 -15.08 6.20 14.77
C ALA A 92 -14.45 7.25 15.69
N GLY A 93 -13.31 6.92 16.31
CA GLY A 93 -12.65 7.80 17.26
C GLY A 93 -11.35 7.25 17.81
N MET A 94 -10.84 7.89 18.86
CA MET A 94 -9.72 7.41 19.64
C MET A 94 -10.04 7.58 21.13
N THR A 95 -9.65 6.61 21.92
CA THR A 95 -9.74 6.62 23.38
C THR A 95 -8.40 6.11 23.95
N HIS A 96 -8.31 5.98 25.25
CA HIS A 96 -7.19 5.31 25.90
C HIS A 96 -7.72 4.12 26.70
N ILE A 97 -6.92 3.06 26.81
CA ILE A 97 -7.19 1.93 27.70
C ILE A 97 -6.10 1.88 28.75
N VAL A 98 -6.46 1.41 29.94
CA VAL A 98 -5.49 1.02 30.97
C VAL A 98 -5.33 -0.49 30.87
N ARG A 99 -4.09 -0.97 30.74
CA ARG A 99 -3.79 -2.40 30.82
C ARG A 99 -2.53 -2.64 31.64
N GLU A 100 -2.47 -3.79 32.28
CA GLU A 100 -1.23 -4.28 32.87
C GLU A 100 -0.27 -4.75 31.77
N VAL A 101 1.00 -4.33 31.86
CA VAL A 101 2.02 -4.69 30.85
C VAL A 101 2.76 -5.95 31.25
N ASP A 102 2.61 -7.00 30.43
CA ASP A 102 3.43 -8.20 30.53
C ASP A 102 4.64 -8.14 29.57
N ARG A 103 5.73 -7.54 30.04
CA ARG A 103 7.04 -7.52 29.35
C ARG A 103 8.17 -7.71 30.34
N VAL A 104 8.62 -8.95 30.51
CA VAL A 104 9.74 -9.31 31.38
C VAL A 104 10.99 -8.49 31.01
N GLY A 105 11.68 -7.96 32.03
CA GLY A 105 12.88 -7.11 31.87
C GLY A 105 12.59 -5.63 31.65
N SER A 106 11.34 -5.22 31.48
CA SER A 106 10.97 -3.81 31.43
C SER A 106 10.68 -3.24 32.83
N LYS A 107 11.02 -1.96 33.06
CA LYS A 107 10.67 -1.27 34.32
C LYS A 107 9.16 -1.15 34.57
N VAL A 108 8.36 -1.36 33.53
CA VAL A 108 6.89 -1.24 33.53
C VAL A 108 6.20 -2.61 33.60
N HIS A 109 6.95 -3.71 33.80
CA HIS A 109 6.36 -5.03 33.97
C HIS A 109 5.44 -5.07 35.19
N LYS A 110 4.24 -5.64 35.03
CA LYS A 110 3.20 -5.72 36.09
C LYS A 110 2.78 -4.36 36.65
N ARG A 111 2.88 -3.31 35.83
CA ARG A 111 2.35 -1.98 36.14
C ARG A 111 1.27 -1.63 35.13
N GLU A 112 0.30 -0.86 35.58
CA GLU A 112 -0.73 -0.28 34.72
C GLU A 112 -0.12 0.79 33.81
N VAL A 113 -0.38 0.67 32.52
CA VAL A 113 0.02 1.65 31.51
C VAL A 113 -1.19 2.09 30.72
N VAL A 114 -1.27 3.40 30.48
CA VAL A 114 -2.29 4.01 29.63
C VAL A 114 -1.82 3.96 28.18
N GLU A 115 -2.52 3.21 27.32
CA GLU A 115 -2.22 3.09 25.89
C GLU A 115 -3.32 3.75 25.04
N PRO A 116 -2.96 4.57 24.03
CA PRO A 116 -3.93 5.15 23.12
C PRO A 116 -4.44 4.10 22.13
N VAL A 117 -5.76 3.98 22.00
CA VAL A 117 -6.43 3.05 21.08
C VAL A 117 -7.28 3.81 20.06
N THR A 118 -7.38 3.25 18.86
CA THR A 118 -8.31 3.75 17.83
C THR A 118 -9.51 2.83 17.75
N ILE A 119 -10.70 3.38 17.90
CA ILE A 119 -11.95 2.64 17.75
C ILE A 119 -12.32 2.61 16.26
N LEU A 120 -12.45 1.40 15.72
CA LEU A 120 -12.92 1.13 14.36
C LEU A 120 -14.30 0.50 14.42
N GLU A 121 -15.29 1.15 13.80
CA GLU A 121 -16.61 0.60 13.60
C GLU A 121 -16.61 -0.26 12.33
N CYS A 122 -16.97 -1.53 12.48
CA CYS A 122 -16.79 -2.56 11.47
C CYS A 122 -18.15 -3.23 11.17
N PRO A 123 -19.02 -2.61 10.34
CA PRO A 123 -20.30 -3.20 9.99
C PRO A 123 -20.06 -4.50 9.20
N PRO A 124 -20.91 -5.53 9.36
CA PRO A 124 -20.76 -6.79 8.64
C PRO A 124 -20.69 -6.59 7.12
N MET A 125 -19.75 -7.27 6.48
CA MET A 125 -19.55 -7.18 5.04
C MET A 125 -20.37 -8.24 4.31
N VAL A 126 -20.90 -7.90 3.14
CA VAL A 126 -21.65 -8.86 2.30
C VAL A 126 -20.81 -9.21 1.07
N ILE A 127 -20.63 -10.50 0.81
CA ILE A 127 -19.98 -10.97 -0.42
C ILE A 127 -21.03 -10.98 -1.54
N VAL A 128 -20.74 -10.24 -2.61
CA VAL A 128 -21.64 -10.06 -3.77
C VAL A 128 -21.07 -10.65 -5.05
N GLY A 129 -19.88 -11.22 -5.00
CA GLY A 129 -19.29 -11.87 -6.17
C GLY A 129 -17.88 -12.38 -5.91
N MET A 130 -17.27 -12.92 -6.95
CA MET A 130 -15.89 -13.37 -6.96
C MET A 130 -15.20 -13.00 -8.27
N VAL A 131 -13.88 -12.86 -8.21
CA VAL A 131 -12.98 -12.62 -9.34
C VAL A 131 -11.91 -13.69 -9.35
N GLY A 132 -11.81 -14.42 -10.46
CA GLY A 132 -10.69 -15.31 -10.72
C GLY A 132 -9.54 -14.55 -11.39
N TYR A 133 -8.33 -14.74 -10.89
CA TYR A 133 -7.10 -14.20 -11.46
C TYR A 133 -6.24 -15.33 -12.01
N ALA A 134 -5.90 -15.23 -13.30
CA ALA A 134 -5.01 -16.16 -13.98
C ALA A 134 -3.59 -15.58 -14.07
N PRO A 135 -2.54 -16.39 -13.89
CA PRO A 135 -1.18 -15.96 -14.08
C PRO A 135 -0.91 -15.77 -15.59
N THR A 136 -0.27 -14.67 -15.93
CA THR A 136 0.27 -14.41 -17.28
C THR A 136 1.72 -13.97 -17.12
N ALA A 137 2.51 -13.98 -18.20
CA ALA A 137 3.91 -13.54 -18.16
C ALA A 137 4.09 -12.10 -17.60
N LYS A 138 3.07 -11.25 -17.74
CA LYS A 138 3.05 -9.86 -17.23
C LYS A 138 2.48 -9.73 -15.81
N GLY A 139 2.12 -10.83 -15.17
CA GLY A 139 1.52 -10.89 -13.83
C GLY A 139 0.09 -11.43 -13.82
N LEU A 140 -0.62 -11.22 -12.70
CA LEU A 140 -2.00 -11.69 -12.52
C LEU A 140 -2.98 -10.83 -13.33
N ARG A 141 -3.78 -11.45 -14.20
CA ARG A 141 -4.83 -10.78 -14.97
C ARG A 141 -6.20 -11.30 -14.54
N THR A 142 -7.19 -10.41 -14.48
CA THR A 142 -8.59 -10.78 -14.23
C THR A 142 -9.09 -11.69 -15.34
N PHE A 143 -9.49 -12.90 -14.99
CA PHE A 143 -9.93 -13.91 -15.94
C PHE A 143 -11.46 -13.86 -16.14
N LYS A 144 -12.23 -14.10 -15.06
CA LYS A 144 -13.69 -14.02 -15.05
C LYS A 144 -14.19 -13.48 -13.73
N THR A 145 -15.35 -12.83 -13.78
CA THR A 145 -16.07 -12.32 -12.61
C THR A 145 -17.44 -12.96 -12.56
N VAL A 146 -17.80 -13.49 -11.41
CA VAL A 146 -19.13 -14.08 -11.14
C VAL A 146 -19.77 -13.24 -10.04
N TRP A 147 -21.01 -12.81 -10.26
CA TRP A 147 -21.78 -12.00 -9.32
C TRP A 147 -22.90 -12.84 -8.71
N ALA A 148 -23.26 -12.52 -7.47
CA ALA A 148 -24.42 -13.08 -6.80
C ALA A 148 -25.74 -12.68 -7.51
N GLU A 149 -26.83 -13.32 -7.12
CA GLU A 149 -28.15 -13.10 -7.71
C GLU A 149 -28.74 -11.78 -7.24
N HIS A 150 -28.77 -11.59 -5.93
CA HIS A 150 -29.35 -10.43 -5.28
C HIS A 150 -28.26 -9.45 -4.84
N LEU A 151 -28.15 -8.33 -5.55
CA LEU A 151 -27.31 -7.21 -5.15
C LEU A 151 -28.14 -6.14 -4.44
N THR A 152 -27.74 -5.82 -3.21
CA THR A 152 -28.34 -4.75 -2.41
C THR A 152 -28.28 -3.40 -3.12
N GLU A 153 -29.25 -2.51 -2.85
CA GLU A 153 -29.29 -1.17 -3.43
C GLU A 153 -28.00 -0.39 -3.15
N GLU A 154 -27.46 -0.48 -1.94
CA GLU A 154 -26.24 0.22 -1.51
C GLU A 154 -25.02 -0.15 -2.35
N CYS A 155 -24.89 -1.42 -2.72
CA CYS A 155 -23.88 -1.91 -3.66
C CYS A 155 -24.12 -1.33 -5.05
N ARG A 156 -25.36 -1.40 -5.56
CA ARG A 156 -25.75 -0.86 -6.88
C ARG A 156 -25.48 0.65 -6.99
N ARG A 157 -25.66 1.41 -5.91
CA ARG A 157 -25.34 2.84 -5.82
C ARG A 157 -23.87 3.15 -6.07
N ARG A 158 -22.96 2.20 -5.86
CA ARG A 158 -21.53 2.39 -6.13
C ARG A 158 -21.22 2.54 -7.62
N PHE A 159 -22.04 1.95 -8.48
CA PHE A 159 -21.87 1.95 -9.94
C PHE A 159 -22.43 3.20 -10.62
N TYR A 160 -23.12 4.06 -9.87
CA TYR A 160 -23.64 5.33 -10.37
C TYR A 160 -22.98 6.52 -9.67
N LYS A 161 -22.63 7.55 -10.45
CA LYS A 161 -22.26 8.86 -9.90
C LYS A 161 -23.49 9.52 -9.29
N ASP A 162 -24.57 9.61 -10.07
CA ASP A 162 -25.84 10.23 -9.66
C ASP A 162 -26.96 9.18 -9.62
N TRP A 163 -27.19 8.62 -8.43
CA TRP A 163 -28.16 7.53 -8.25
C TRP A 163 -29.61 7.95 -8.55
N CYS A 164 -30.03 9.12 -8.04
CA CYS A 164 -31.42 9.55 -8.11
C CYS A 164 -31.88 9.87 -9.54
N LYS A 165 -30.98 10.39 -10.38
CA LYS A 165 -31.26 10.72 -11.80
C LYS A 165 -31.14 9.51 -12.73
N SER A 166 -30.54 8.41 -12.26
CA SER A 166 -30.26 7.24 -13.09
C SER A 166 -31.46 6.30 -13.17
N LYS A 167 -31.58 5.56 -14.26
CA LYS A 167 -32.61 4.50 -14.43
C LYS A 167 -32.42 3.26 -13.53
N LYS A 168 -31.36 3.23 -12.70
CA LYS A 168 -31.05 2.15 -11.74
C LYS A 168 -31.11 0.74 -12.37
N LYS A 169 -30.47 0.54 -13.53
CA LYS A 169 -30.43 -0.74 -14.28
C LYS A 169 -29.15 -1.56 -14.07
N ALA A 170 -28.26 -1.16 -13.17
CA ALA A 170 -27.04 -1.92 -12.89
C ALA A 170 -27.39 -3.33 -12.38
N PHE A 171 -26.70 -4.33 -12.92
CA PHE A 171 -26.84 -5.76 -12.60
C PHE A 171 -28.19 -6.42 -12.89
N THR A 172 -29.18 -5.72 -13.46
CA THR A 172 -30.49 -6.34 -13.75
C THR A 172 -30.38 -7.52 -14.72
N LYS A 173 -29.57 -7.39 -15.78
CA LYS A 173 -29.29 -8.49 -16.71
C LYS A 173 -28.46 -9.61 -16.08
N ALA A 174 -27.64 -9.30 -15.08
CA ALA A 174 -26.79 -10.30 -14.42
C ALA A 174 -27.63 -11.14 -13.44
N SER A 175 -28.52 -10.52 -12.67
CA SER A 175 -29.46 -11.21 -11.79
C SER A 175 -30.40 -12.12 -12.57
N LYS A 176 -30.93 -11.69 -13.73
CA LYS A 176 -31.80 -12.52 -14.58
C LYS A 176 -31.14 -13.84 -15.02
N LYS A 177 -29.82 -13.89 -15.18
CA LYS A 177 -29.11 -15.13 -15.55
C LYS A 177 -29.20 -16.24 -14.51
N TRP A 178 -29.52 -15.91 -13.26
CA TRP A 178 -29.74 -16.91 -12.22
C TRP A 178 -31.12 -17.57 -12.32
N ALA A 179 -32.11 -16.85 -12.88
CA ALA A 179 -33.44 -17.39 -13.15
C ALA A 179 -33.50 -18.22 -14.45
N ASP A 180 -32.70 -17.86 -15.47
CA ASP A 180 -32.68 -18.58 -16.75
C ASP A 180 -31.78 -19.83 -16.69
N GLU A 181 -32.25 -20.99 -17.16
CA GLU A 181 -31.45 -22.24 -17.21
C GLU A 181 -30.16 -22.10 -18.02
N ALA A 182 -30.24 -21.44 -19.18
CA ALA A 182 -29.08 -21.14 -20.03
C ALA A 182 -28.07 -20.22 -19.31
N GLY A 183 -28.56 -19.32 -18.47
CA GLY A 183 -27.74 -18.43 -17.64
C GLY A 183 -27.02 -19.19 -16.53
N LEU A 184 -27.72 -20.10 -15.86
CA LEU A 184 -27.14 -20.99 -14.84
C LEU A 184 -26.04 -21.88 -15.43
N ALA A 185 -26.26 -22.42 -16.63
CA ALA A 185 -25.27 -23.19 -17.37
C ALA A 185 -24.03 -22.35 -17.71
N GLN A 186 -24.20 -21.06 -18.06
CA GLN A 186 -23.10 -20.14 -18.28
C GLN A 186 -22.31 -19.86 -16.99
N ILE A 187 -22.99 -19.63 -15.86
CA ILE A 187 -22.35 -19.39 -14.57
C ILE A 187 -21.56 -20.63 -14.13
N SER A 188 -22.15 -21.82 -14.25
CA SER A 188 -21.48 -23.09 -13.96
C SER A 188 -20.23 -23.29 -14.82
N ARG A 189 -20.29 -22.97 -16.13
CA ARG A 189 -19.13 -22.97 -17.01
C ARG A 189 -18.04 -21.99 -16.56
N ASP A 190 -18.42 -20.77 -16.17
CA ASP A 190 -17.46 -19.77 -15.72
C ASP A 190 -16.80 -20.17 -14.38
N LEU A 191 -17.56 -20.76 -13.45
CA LEU A 191 -17.01 -21.34 -12.21
C LEU A 191 -16.01 -22.46 -12.49
N LYS A 192 -16.34 -23.39 -13.40
CA LYS A 192 -15.42 -24.47 -13.82
C LYS A 192 -14.12 -23.89 -14.41
N LYS A 193 -14.21 -22.84 -15.24
CA LYS A 193 -13.01 -22.19 -15.79
C LYS A 193 -12.18 -21.49 -14.72
N ILE A 194 -12.80 -20.86 -13.72
CA ILE A 194 -12.08 -20.26 -12.59
C ILE A 194 -11.31 -21.35 -11.83
N LYS A 195 -11.96 -22.46 -11.51
CA LYS A 195 -11.31 -23.60 -10.83
C LYS A 195 -10.11 -24.17 -11.59
N LYS A 196 -10.20 -24.22 -12.94
CA LYS A 196 -9.15 -24.80 -13.79
C LYS A 196 -7.96 -23.86 -14.05
N TYR A 197 -8.21 -22.59 -14.37
CA TYR A 197 -7.18 -21.69 -14.91
C TYR A 197 -6.66 -20.64 -13.92
N CYS A 198 -7.41 -20.33 -12.86
CA CYS A 198 -7.04 -19.25 -11.95
C CYS A 198 -6.14 -19.76 -10.82
N THR A 199 -5.10 -19.01 -10.47
CA THR A 199 -4.25 -19.30 -9.31
C THR A 199 -4.72 -18.58 -8.06
N VAL A 200 -5.32 -17.39 -8.22
CA VAL A 200 -5.79 -16.55 -7.12
C VAL A 200 -7.26 -16.26 -7.31
N VAL A 201 -8.05 -16.43 -6.26
CA VAL A 201 -9.48 -16.10 -6.24
C VAL A 201 -9.72 -15.00 -5.21
N ARG A 202 -10.48 -13.98 -5.58
CA ARG A 202 -10.82 -12.86 -4.71
C ARG A 202 -12.33 -12.74 -4.58
N ALA A 203 -12.83 -12.64 -3.36
CA ALA A 203 -14.21 -12.30 -3.09
C ALA A 203 -14.42 -10.79 -3.31
N ILE A 204 -15.48 -10.41 -4.01
CA ILE A 204 -15.96 -9.03 -4.07
C ILE A 204 -16.92 -8.86 -2.90
N ALA A 205 -16.52 -8.03 -1.96
CA ALA A 205 -17.33 -7.75 -0.78
C ALA A 205 -17.59 -6.25 -0.65
N HIS A 206 -18.74 -5.90 -0.08
CA HIS A 206 -19.06 -4.52 0.23
C HIS A 206 -19.47 -4.34 1.68
N THR A 207 -19.22 -3.15 2.21
CA THR A 207 -19.73 -2.74 3.53
C THR A 207 -21.21 -2.39 3.45
N GLN A 208 -21.91 -2.55 4.58
CA GLN A 208 -23.28 -2.10 4.76
C GLN A 208 -23.27 -0.69 5.36
N MET A 209 -23.48 0.32 4.53
CA MET A 209 -23.39 1.71 4.96
C MET A 209 -24.68 2.18 5.62
N ARG A 210 -25.83 1.53 5.39
CA ARG A 210 -27.09 1.89 6.04
C ARG A 210 -27.11 1.60 7.54
N LEU A 211 -26.36 0.58 7.98
CA LEU A 211 -26.19 0.28 9.41
C LEU A 211 -25.45 1.43 10.11
N MET A 212 -24.51 2.03 9.38
CA MET A 212 -23.80 3.21 9.82
C MET A 212 -24.73 4.43 9.71
N LYS A 213 -24.95 5.19 10.79
CA LYS A 213 -25.75 6.42 10.76
C LYS A 213 -25.02 7.60 10.11
N HIS A 214 -24.32 7.35 9.00
CA HIS A 214 -23.61 8.35 8.22
C HIS A 214 -24.46 8.90 7.06
N ARG A 215 -24.19 10.13 6.62
CA ARG A 215 -24.88 10.74 5.46
C ARG A 215 -24.63 9.97 4.15
N GLN A 216 -23.53 9.24 4.06
CA GLN A 216 -23.19 8.48 2.87
C GLN A 216 -24.06 7.22 2.78
N LYS A 217 -24.77 7.03 1.66
CA LYS A 217 -25.56 5.82 1.38
C LYS A 217 -24.89 4.84 0.40
N LYS A 218 -23.70 5.18 -0.12
CA LYS A 218 -22.98 4.37 -1.10
C LYS A 218 -22.07 3.38 -0.37
N ALA A 219 -22.27 2.09 -0.59
CA ALA A 219 -21.39 1.06 -0.06
C ALA A 219 -19.96 1.21 -0.60
N HIS A 220 -18.97 0.82 0.20
CA HIS A 220 -17.61 0.63 -0.29
C HIS A 220 -17.43 -0.80 -0.74
N VAL A 221 -16.97 -0.99 -1.97
CA VAL A 221 -16.70 -2.30 -2.56
C VAL A 221 -15.19 -2.53 -2.57
N MET A 222 -14.76 -3.70 -2.12
CA MET A 222 -13.37 -4.14 -2.18
C MET A 222 -13.29 -5.58 -2.67
N GLU A 223 -12.14 -5.92 -3.23
CA GLU A 223 -11.77 -7.31 -3.47
C GLU A 223 -10.92 -7.77 -2.29
N ILE A 224 -11.28 -8.90 -1.70
CA ILE A 224 -10.53 -9.57 -0.63
C ILE A 224 -10.03 -10.88 -1.19
N GLN A 225 -8.73 -11.17 -1.02
CA GLN A 225 -8.19 -12.46 -1.42
C GLN A 225 -8.65 -13.55 -0.45
N VAL A 226 -9.07 -14.70 -0.98
CA VAL A 226 -9.34 -15.88 -0.15
C VAL A 226 -8.09 -16.74 -0.13
N ASN A 227 -7.54 -16.95 1.05
CA ASN A 227 -6.35 -17.77 1.28
C ASN A 227 -6.76 -19.09 1.94
N GLY A 228 -5.94 -20.13 1.79
CA GLY A 228 -6.21 -21.45 2.37
C GLY A 228 -6.88 -22.44 1.41
N GLY A 229 -6.55 -23.72 1.56
CA GLY A 229 -7.10 -24.82 0.79
C GLY A 229 -6.75 -24.81 -0.70
N THR A 230 -7.41 -25.67 -1.45
CA THR A 230 -7.31 -25.75 -2.91
C THR A 230 -8.16 -24.69 -3.60
N ILE A 231 -7.85 -24.37 -4.86
CA ILE A 231 -8.60 -23.37 -5.63
C ILE A 231 -10.10 -23.73 -5.75
N SER A 232 -10.43 -25.03 -5.89
CA SER A 232 -11.83 -25.46 -5.90
C SER A 232 -12.52 -25.14 -4.58
N GLN A 233 -11.90 -25.51 -3.46
CA GLN A 233 -12.42 -25.24 -2.12
C GLN A 233 -12.64 -23.74 -1.90
N LYS A 234 -11.74 -22.87 -2.38
CA LYS A 234 -11.91 -21.41 -2.31
C LYS A 234 -13.14 -20.94 -3.09
N VAL A 235 -13.31 -21.42 -4.32
CA VAL A 235 -14.46 -21.06 -5.17
C VAL A 235 -15.77 -21.52 -4.53
N ASP A 236 -15.79 -22.74 -4.01
CA ASP A 236 -16.97 -23.33 -3.37
C ASP A 236 -17.29 -22.62 -2.05
N TRP A 237 -16.27 -22.25 -1.27
CA TRP A 237 -16.40 -21.44 -0.06
C TRP A 237 -16.99 -20.05 -0.37
N ILE A 238 -16.50 -19.36 -1.40
CA ILE A 238 -17.06 -18.05 -1.76
C ILE A 238 -18.51 -18.19 -2.23
N ARG A 239 -18.82 -19.22 -3.03
CA ARG A 239 -20.17 -19.49 -3.51
C ARG A 239 -21.15 -19.74 -2.36
N SER A 240 -20.75 -20.48 -1.33
CA SER A 240 -21.60 -20.74 -0.15
C SER A 240 -21.80 -19.51 0.74
N HIS A 241 -20.93 -18.51 0.61
CA HIS A 241 -20.98 -17.23 1.34
C HIS A 241 -21.52 -16.06 0.51
N PHE A 242 -22.06 -16.31 -0.69
CA PHE A 242 -22.78 -15.27 -1.43
C PHE A 242 -24.00 -14.80 -0.64
N GLU A 243 -24.19 -13.47 -0.61
CA GLU A 243 -25.30 -12.76 0.04
C GLU A 243 -25.34 -12.88 1.57
N LYS A 244 -24.49 -13.71 2.15
CA LYS A 244 -24.32 -13.83 3.60
C LYS A 244 -23.48 -12.68 4.14
N GLN A 245 -23.80 -12.31 5.37
CA GLN A 245 -23.06 -11.30 6.12
C GLN A 245 -21.88 -11.94 6.83
N ILE A 246 -20.72 -11.29 6.75
CA ILE A 246 -19.50 -11.72 7.40
C ILE A 246 -19.13 -10.68 8.45
N PRO A 247 -19.22 -11.03 9.75
CA PRO A 247 -18.76 -10.17 10.83
C PRO A 247 -17.22 -10.15 10.90
N ILE A 248 -16.67 -9.14 11.55
CA ILE A 248 -15.22 -8.98 11.72
C ILE A 248 -14.59 -10.14 12.52
N SER A 249 -15.33 -10.71 13.47
CA SER A 249 -14.91 -11.84 14.31
C SER A 249 -14.55 -13.09 13.51
N ASN A 250 -15.07 -13.23 12.28
CA ASN A 250 -14.77 -14.38 11.42
C ASN A 250 -13.49 -14.17 10.61
N VAL A 251 -12.92 -12.96 10.60
CA VAL A 251 -11.77 -12.60 9.77
C VAL A 251 -10.51 -12.39 10.60
N PHE A 252 -10.63 -11.72 11.75
CA PHE A 252 -9.51 -11.44 12.63
C PHE A 252 -9.74 -12.07 14.00
N SER A 253 -8.66 -12.60 14.57
CA SER A 253 -8.66 -13.10 15.95
C SER A 253 -8.33 -11.98 16.93
N GLN A 254 -8.73 -12.16 18.20
CA GLN A 254 -8.30 -11.26 19.26
C GLN A 254 -6.77 -11.35 19.44
N ASP A 255 -6.13 -10.21 19.74
CA ASP A 255 -4.67 -10.08 19.93
C ASP A 255 -3.81 -10.40 18.70
N GLU A 256 -4.41 -10.48 17.51
CA GLU A 256 -3.69 -10.61 16.25
C GLU A 256 -3.09 -9.26 15.79
N MET A 257 -1.86 -9.29 15.29
CA MET A 257 -1.20 -8.14 14.67
C MET A 257 -1.79 -7.86 13.28
N ILE A 258 -2.52 -6.75 13.15
CA ILE A 258 -3.19 -6.36 11.91
C ILE A 258 -2.54 -5.15 11.22
N ASP A 259 -2.55 -5.16 9.89
CA ASP A 259 -2.13 -4.02 9.07
C ASP A 259 -3.32 -3.10 8.73
N VAL A 260 -3.21 -1.82 9.10
CA VAL A 260 -4.24 -0.81 8.80
C VAL A 260 -3.86 0.01 7.57
N ILE A 261 -4.61 -0.18 6.48
CA ILE A 261 -4.39 0.54 5.22
C ILE A 261 -5.46 1.62 5.03
N GLY A 262 -5.05 2.89 5.05
CA GLY A 262 -5.95 4.03 4.93
C GLY A 262 -5.40 5.16 4.08
N VAL A 263 -6.23 6.18 3.86
CA VAL A 263 -5.81 7.47 3.31
C VAL A 263 -5.74 8.48 4.45
N THR A 264 -4.60 9.16 4.58
CA THR A 264 -4.38 10.14 5.64
C THR A 264 -5.26 11.39 5.48
N LYS A 265 -5.53 12.10 6.58
CA LYS A 265 -6.24 13.39 6.56
C LYS A 265 -5.55 14.38 5.61
N GLY A 266 -6.32 14.96 4.69
CA GLY A 266 -5.82 15.99 3.78
C GLY A 266 -5.56 17.30 4.53
N LYS A 267 -4.36 17.88 4.35
CA LYS A 267 -3.97 19.17 4.94
C LYS A 267 -3.86 20.32 3.92
N GLY A 268 -4.29 20.11 2.67
CA GLY A 268 -4.18 21.10 1.60
C GLY A 268 -2.73 21.33 1.12
N PHE A 269 -2.49 22.48 0.50
CA PHE A 269 -1.14 22.92 0.13
C PHE A 269 -0.37 23.32 1.39
N LYS A 270 0.84 22.78 1.56
CA LYS A 270 1.69 23.02 2.73
C LYS A 270 3.11 23.34 2.30
N GLY A 271 3.73 24.28 3.02
CA GLY A 271 5.12 24.68 2.84
C GLY A 271 6.11 23.56 3.14
N VAL A 272 7.38 23.78 2.78
CA VAL A 272 8.45 22.78 2.87
C VAL A 272 8.65 22.30 4.31
N THR A 273 8.62 23.22 5.28
CA THR A 273 8.77 22.91 6.71
C THR A 273 7.74 21.89 7.18
N SER A 274 6.45 22.12 6.94
CA SER A 274 5.40 21.17 7.36
C SER A 274 5.37 19.89 6.52
N ARG A 275 5.77 19.96 5.23
CA ARG A 275 5.69 18.83 4.30
C ARG A 275 6.88 17.87 4.40
N TRP A 276 8.06 18.40 4.69
CA TRP A 276 9.34 17.69 4.69
C TRP A 276 10.06 17.72 6.05
N HIS A 277 9.55 18.48 7.02
CA HIS A 277 10.15 18.65 8.35
C HIS A 277 11.55 19.25 8.28
N THR A 278 11.74 20.23 7.39
CA THR A 278 12.99 21.00 7.29
C THR A 278 13.11 21.99 8.44
N LYS A 279 14.34 22.31 8.84
CA LYS A 279 14.60 23.37 9.81
C LYS A 279 14.14 24.72 9.24
N LYS A 280 13.47 25.54 10.06
CA LYS A 280 13.17 26.94 9.70
C LYS A 280 14.48 27.74 9.63
N LEU A 281 14.53 28.69 8.71
CA LEU A 281 15.69 29.58 8.61
C LEU A 281 15.71 30.56 9.82
N PRO A 282 16.90 31.01 10.26
CA PRO A 282 17.02 31.96 11.36
C PRO A 282 16.31 33.29 11.06
N GLY A 283 15.86 34.00 12.10
CA GLY A 283 14.95 35.15 11.99
C GLY A 283 15.48 36.37 11.22
N ARG A 284 16.77 36.44 10.88
CA ARG A 284 17.40 37.57 10.16
C ARG A 284 17.27 37.50 8.63
N HIS A 285 16.43 36.65 8.08
CA HIS A 285 16.23 36.58 6.63
C HIS A 285 15.11 37.53 6.17
N THR A 286 15.45 38.39 5.20
CA THR A 286 14.63 39.52 4.72
C THR A 286 13.34 39.17 3.96
N LYS A 287 13.09 37.89 3.60
CA LYS A 287 11.96 37.54 2.71
C LYS A 287 11.02 36.47 3.27
N VAL A 288 11.51 35.25 3.54
CA VAL A 288 10.67 34.12 4.02
C VAL A 288 11.52 33.14 4.84
N SER A 289 10.99 32.68 5.99
CA SER A 289 11.68 31.76 6.92
C SER A 289 11.41 30.26 6.65
N GLU A 290 10.31 29.91 5.96
CA GLU A 290 9.88 28.52 5.71
C GLU A 290 10.17 28.05 4.27
N LYS A 291 11.44 28.09 3.87
CA LYS A 291 11.90 27.67 2.54
C LYS A 291 13.19 26.85 2.61
N TRP A 292 13.51 26.16 1.51
CA TRP A 292 14.86 25.66 1.30
C TRP A 292 15.81 26.85 1.10
N HIS A 293 16.95 26.82 1.80
CA HIS A 293 17.99 27.84 1.63
C HIS A 293 18.68 27.67 0.27
N VAL A 294 19.03 26.44 -0.09
CA VAL A 294 19.60 26.05 -1.37
C VAL A 294 18.80 24.85 -1.88
N SER A 295 18.29 24.94 -3.10
CA SER A 295 17.49 23.87 -3.73
C SER A 295 18.35 22.90 -4.54
N ALA A 296 19.38 23.40 -5.23
CA ALA A 296 20.36 22.63 -5.99
C ALA A 296 21.68 23.42 -6.12
N PRO A 297 22.84 22.75 -6.29
CA PRO A 297 24.10 23.41 -6.64
C PRO A 297 24.06 24.00 -8.06
N GLY A 298 25.02 24.86 -8.41
CA GLY A 298 25.04 25.64 -9.67
C GLY A 298 25.34 24.88 -10.97
N ILE A 299 25.53 23.55 -10.93
CA ILE A 299 25.50 22.70 -12.14
C ILE A 299 24.57 21.50 -11.91
N PRO A 300 23.30 21.65 -12.31
CA PRO A 300 22.46 20.56 -12.78
C PRO A 300 21.89 20.98 -14.15
N HIS A 301 22.67 20.77 -15.20
CA HIS A 301 22.22 20.92 -16.60
C HIS A 301 22.68 19.71 -17.42
N VAL A 302 21.88 18.64 -17.40
CA VAL A 302 21.50 17.72 -18.49
C VAL A 302 20.19 17.06 -18.07
#